data_AF-A0ABD4A0Q5-F1
#
_entry.id   AF-A0ABD4A0Q5-F1
#
_cell.length_a   1.000
_cell.length_b   1.000
_cell.length_c   1.000
_cell.angle_alpha   90.00
_cell.angle_beta   90.00
_cell.angle_gamma   90.00
#
_symmetry.space_group_name_H-M   'P 1'
#
loop_
_entity.id
_entity.type
_entity.pdbx_description
1 polymer ?
#
loop_
_entity_poly.entity_id
_entity_poly.type
_entity_poly.pdbx_seq_one_letter_code
_entity_poly.pdbx_strand_id
1 'polypeptide(L)'
;MGVGGILKWVQELSPGGKILYKILCGRNEKLYSYVKSLHHPLIEAIPYLHSKAEMNRLYELAIGIMTKPGGVTISECLQKRLPVFIYHALPGQEEMNLNLLHERKLVTDMRNWDMQKAEEYIAAFFQSNEQMKEYKKHVNGYLGEMSDRKIEDVLKRIIWKQKNTLLK
;
A
#
# COMPACT_ATOMS: atom_id res chain seq x y z
N MET A 1 8.15 -12.07 -7.80
CA MET A 1 9.60 -11.83 -7.67
C MET A 1 9.82 -10.37 -7.29
N GLY A 2 10.07 -10.09 -6.01
CA GLY A 2 10.23 -8.72 -5.50
C GLY A 2 11.66 -8.26 -5.68
N VAL A 3 11.99 -7.70 -6.85
CA VAL A 3 13.36 -7.30 -7.17
C VAL A 3 13.65 -5.91 -6.57
N GLY A 4 14.71 -5.83 -5.77
CA GLY A 4 15.54 -4.64 -5.50
C GLY A 4 15.00 -3.55 -4.56
N GLY A 5 13.82 -2.99 -4.86
CA GLY A 5 13.43 -1.67 -4.33
C GLY A 5 13.41 -1.58 -2.80
N ILE A 6 12.84 -2.58 -2.12
CA ILE A 6 12.74 -2.56 -0.66
C ILE A 6 14.10 -2.70 0.03
N LEU A 7 15.04 -3.47 -0.54
CA LEU A 7 16.34 -3.69 0.09
C LEU A 7 17.12 -2.37 0.20
N LYS A 8 17.07 -1.54 -0.85
CA LYS A 8 17.66 -0.20 -0.82
C LYS A 8 17.06 0.65 0.31
N TRP A 9 15.73 0.65 0.43
CA TRP A 9 15.04 1.35 1.51
C TRP A 9 15.45 0.86 2.90
N VAL A 10 15.55 -0.46 3.10
CA VAL A 10 16.01 -1.01 4.40
C VAL A 10 17.47 -0.64 4.67
N GLN A 11 18.33 -0.62 3.66
CA GLN A 11 19.74 -0.25 3.81
C GLN A 11 19.94 1.22 4.21
N GLU A 12 19.04 2.10 3.77
CA GLU A 12 19.05 3.54 4.10
C GLU A 12 18.25 3.86 5.37
N LEU A 13 17.59 2.85 5.97
CA LEU A 13 16.75 3.02 7.15
C LEU A 13 17.62 3.37 8.37
N SER A 14 17.37 4.54 8.96
CA SER A 14 18.04 5.00 10.17
C SER A 14 16.99 5.56 11.14
N PRO A 15 16.24 4.68 11.83
CA PRO A 15 15.04 5.09 12.56
C PRO A 15 15.33 6.18 13.61
N GLY A 16 14.70 7.35 13.46
CA GLY A 16 14.85 8.49 14.38
C GLY A 16 14.12 8.36 15.73
N GLY A 17 13.73 7.15 16.14
CA GLY A 17 13.07 6.89 17.43
C GLY A 17 11.53 6.96 17.45
N LYS A 18 10.90 7.42 16.37
CA LYS A 18 9.44 7.70 16.35
C LYS A 18 8.60 6.62 15.67
N ILE A 19 9.22 5.73 14.89
CA ILE A 19 8.54 4.75 14.05
C ILE A 19 9.11 3.36 14.33
N LEU A 20 8.22 2.39 14.53
CA LEU A 20 8.54 0.97 14.60
C LEU A 20 8.29 0.34 13.22
N TYR A 21 9.30 -0.30 12.66
CA TYR A 21 9.25 -0.94 11.34
C TYR A 21 9.07 -2.44 11.49
N LYS A 22 7.95 -2.97 11.01
CA LYS A 22 7.75 -4.41 10.81
C LYS A 22 7.88 -4.73 9.31
N ILE A 23 8.95 -5.40 8.92
CA ILE A 23 9.30 -5.62 7.52
C ILE A 23 8.92 -7.03 7.10
N LEU A 24 7.81 -7.15 6.36
CA LEU A 24 7.38 -8.42 5.77
C LEU A 24 8.28 -8.81 4.61
N CYS A 25 9.18 -9.77 4.88
CA CYS A 25 10.22 -10.17 3.93
C CYS A 25 9.70 -11.14 2.86
N GLY A 26 8.50 -11.70 3.06
CA GLY A 26 7.94 -12.71 2.18
C GLY A 26 8.89 -13.89 2.01
N ARG A 27 9.02 -14.43 0.79
CA ARG A 27 9.95 -15.52 0.47
C ARG A 27 11.39 -15.03 0.18
N ASN A 28 11.71 -13.77 0.47
CA ASN A 28 13.04 -13.22 0.24
C ASN A 28 13.94 -13.48 1.45
N GLU A 29 14.53 -14.66 1.49
CA GLU A 29 15.43 -15.09 2.59
C GLU A 29 16.64 -14.16 2.77
N LYS A 30 17.13 -13.56 1.67
CA LYS A 30 18.22 -12.59 1.73
C LYS A 30 17.81 -11.33 2.48
N LEU A 31 16.63 -10.79 2.17
CA LEU A 31 16.08 -9.63 2.87
C LEU A 31 15.80 -9.97 4.34
N TYR A 32 15.19 -11.13 4.61
CA TYR A 32 14.91 -11.55 5.98
C TYR A 32 16.18 -11.65 6.82
N SER A 33 17.21 -12.33 6.29
CA SER A 33 18.50 -12.48 6.96
C SER A 33 19.18 -11.12 7.18
N TYR A 34 19.12 -10.24 6.19
CA TYR A 34 19.69 -8.88 6.29
C TYR A 34 18.98 -8.03 7.37
N VAL A 35 17.65 -7.97 7.35
CA VAL A 35 16.88 -7.20 8.34
C VAL A 35 17.14 -7.76 9.74
N LYS A 36 17.15 -9.09 9.88
CA LYS A 36 17.43 -9.75 11.16
C LYS A 36 18.84 -9.44 11.68
N SER A 37 19.83 -9.32 10.80
CA SER A 37 21.21 -9.00 11.19
C SER A 37 21.40 -7.55 11.66
N LEU A 38 20.44 -6.65 11.42
CA LEU A 38 20.51 -5.26 11.90
C LEU A 38 20.43 -5.15 13.43
N HIS A 39 19.80 -6.12 14.11
CA HIS A 39 19.61 -6.14 15.56
C HIS A 39 19.13 -4.80 16.16
N HIS A 40 18.28 -4.08 15.43
CA HIS A 40 17.83 -2.74 15.81
C HIS A 40 16.51 -2.79 16.59
N PRO A 41 16.35 -2.07 17.72
CA PRO A 41 15.16 -2.18 18.59
C PRO A 41 13.86 -1.70 17.92
N LEU A 42 13.97 -0.90 16.86
CA LEU A 42 12.83 -0.37 16.09
C LEU A 42 12.61 -1.06 14.75
N ILE A 43 13.33 -2.15 14.46
CA ILE A 43 13.20 -2.87 13.20
C ILE A 43 13.01 -4.36 13.49
N GLU A 44 11.90 -4.90 13.02
CA GLU A 44 11.53 -6.30 13.17
C GLU A 44 11.38 -6.96 11.80
N ALA A 45 12.13 -8.03 11.58
CA ALA A 45 12.00 -8.87 10.40
C ALA A 45 10.82 -9.83 10.56
N ILE A 46 9.84 -9.76 9.67
CA ILE A 46 8.72 -10.70 9.62
C ILE A 46 8.95 -11.69 8.47
N PRO A 47 8.94 -13.01 8.72
CA PRO A 47 9.13 -14.02 7.69
C PRO A 47 7.90 -14.12 6.77
N TYR A 48 7.97 -15.01 5.77
CA TYR A 48 6.79 -15.36 4.99
C TYR A 48 5.65 -15.88 5.88
N LEU A 49 4.46 -15.32 5.72
CA LEU A 49 3.27 -15.77 6.43
C LEU A 49 2.52 -16.79 5.61
N HIS A 50 2.09 -17.88 6.27
CA HIS A 50 1.36 -18.98 5.64
C HIS A 50 -0.15 -18.83 5.78
N SER A 51 -0.62 -17.96 6.69
CA SER A 51 -2.05 -17.73 6.93
C SER A 51 -2.50 -16.31 6.60
N LYS A 52 -3.68 -16.20 6.00
CA LYS A 52 -4.39 -14.91 5.83
C LYS A 52 -4.72 -14.26 7.17
N ALA A 53 -4.96 -15.05 8.22
CA ALA A 53 -5.25 -14.53 9.54
C ALA A 53 -4.04 -13.80 10.14
N GLU A 54 -2.83 -14.33 9.95
CA GLU A 54 -1.60 -13.70 10.39
C GLU A 54 -1.36 -12.39 9.62
N MET A 55 -1.59 -12.40 8.30
CA MET A 55 -1.49 -11.18 7.49
C MET A 55 -2.49 -10.11 7.95
N ASN A 56 -3.74 -10.50 8.22
CA ASN A 56 -4.77 -9.59 8.73
C ASN A 56 -4.38 -8.99 10.09
N ARG A 57 -3.78 -9.79 10.98
CA ARG A 57 -3.28 -9.30 12.26
C ARG A 57 -2.18 -8.25 12.09
N LEU A 58 -1.29 -8.38 11.09
CA LEU A 58 -0.32 -7.34 10.79
C LEU A 58 -0.99 -6.04 10.36
N TYR A 59 -1.99 -6.10 9.49
CA TYR A 59 -2.74 -4.92 9.08
C TYR A 59 -3.46 -4.24 10.25
N GLU A 60 -3.99 -5.02 11.21
CA GLU A 60 -4.68 -4.48 12.40
C GLU A 60 -3.75 -3.80 13.39
N LEU A 61 -2.49 -4.26 13.47
CA LEU A 61 -1.47 -3.66 14.32
C LEU A 61 -0.81 -2.42 13.69
N ALA A 62 -0.86 -2.30 12.36
CA ALA A 62 -0.22 -1.22 11.64
C ALA A 62 -1.08 0.06 11.64
N ILE A 63 -0.44 1.20 11.83
CA ILE A 63 -1.06 2.53 11.66
C ILE A 63 -0.98 3.03 10.21
N GLY A 64 -0.06 2.46 9.41
CA GLY A 64 0.15 2.76 8.00
C GLY A 64 1.01 1.70 7.34
N ILE A 65 0.96 1.62 6.01
CA ILE A 65 1.69 0.63 5.21
C ILE A 65 2.56 1.34 4.18
N MET A 66 3.83 0.95 4.11
CA MET A 66 4.72 1.32 3.01
C MET A 66 4.84 0.14 2.04
N THR A 67 4.40 0.31 0.79
CA THR A 67 4.32 -0.79 -0.18
C THR A 67 4.48 -0.32 -1.62
N LYS A 68 4.51 -1.26 -2.57
CA LYS A 68 4.25 -1.03 -4.00
C LYS A 68 2.74 -0.94 -4.26
N PRO A 69 2.28 -0.30 -5.34
CA PRO A 69 0.86 -0.10 -5.66
C PRO A 69 0.22 -1.37 -6.28
N GLY A 70 0.43 -2.53 -5.64
CA GLY A 70 -0.18 -3.80 -6.04
C GLY A 70 -1.66 -3.86 -5.69
N GLY A 71 -2.52 -4.22 -6.65
CA GLY A 71 -3.98 -4.09 -6.52
C GLY A 71 -4.59 -4.79 -5.29
N VAL A 72 -4.11 -5.98 -4.93
CA VAL A 72 -4.61 -6.74 -3.76
C VAL A 72 -4.30 -5.99 -2.47
N THR A 73 -3.01 -5.72 -2.22
CA THR A 73 -2.55 -5.05 -1.00
C THR A 73 -3.18 -3.66 -0.85
N ILE A 74 -3.24 -2.88 -1.92
CA ILE A 74 -3.88 -1.56 -1.88
C ILE A 74 -5.35 -1.68 -1.52
N SER A 75 -6.09 -2.61 -2.13
CA SER A 75 -7.51 -2.78 -1.84
C SER A 75 -7.75 -3.14 -0.37
N GLU A 76 -6.93 -4.03 0.20
CA GLU A 76 -7.00 -4.41 1.63
C GLU A 76 -6.72 -3.21 2.55
N CYS A 77 -5.68 -2.43 2.25
CA CYS A 77 -5.36 -1.21 3.02
C CYS A 77 -6.50 -0.18 2.97
N LEU A 78 -7.07 0.07 1.79
CA LEU A 78 -8.17 1.03 1.62
C LEU A 78 -9.42 0.59 2.38
N GLN A 79 -9.79 -0.69 2.30
CA GLN A 79 -10.92 -1.24 3.07
C GLN A 79 -10.74 -1.05 4.59
N LYS A 80 -9.50 -1.21 5.07
CA LYS A 80 -9.14 -1.00 6.48
C LYS A 80 -8.87 0.47 6.82
N ARG A 81 -8.94 1.39 5.84
CA ARG A 81 -8.60 2.82 5.98
C ARG A 81 -7.19 3.03 6.53
N LEU A 82 -6.27 2.13 6.19
CA LEU A 82 -4.85 2.26 6.51
C LEU A 82 -4.17 3.17 5.48
N PRO A 83 -3.58 4.30 5.90
CA PRO A 83 -2.71 5.12 5.06
C PRO A 83 -1.65 4.31 4.34
N VAL A 84 -1.47 4.59 3.04
CA VAL A 84 -0.52 3.87 2.19
C VAL A 84 0.51 4.83 1.61
N PHE A 85 1.77 4.48 1.78
CA PHE A 85 2.92 5.21 1.27
C PHE A 85 3.65 4.37 0.21
N ILE A 86 3.88 4.95 -0.96
CA ILE A 86 4.41 4.21 -2.12
C ILE A 86 5.89 4.49 -2.29
N TYR A 87 6.70 3.46 -2.05
CA TYR A 87 8.17 3.57 -2.15
C TYR A 87 8.71 3.20 -3.54
N HIS A 88 7.91 2.47 -4.34
CA HIS A 88 8.29 1.99 -5.67
C HIS A 88 7.06 1.59 -6.48
N ALA A 89 7.14 1.67 -7.81
CA ALA A 89 6.15 1.12 -8.73
C ALA A 89 6.88 0.46 -9.89
N LEU A 90 6.48 -0.78 -10.23
CA LEU A 90 7.01 -1.48 -11.39
C LEU A 90 6.42 -0.90 -12.70
N PRO A 91 7.21 -0.85 -13.78
CA PRO A 91 6.71 -0.42 -15.09
C PRO A 91 5.47 -1.21 -15.51
N GLY A 92 4.48 -0.50 -16.07
CA GLY A 92 3.22 -1.09 -16.52
C GLY A 92 2.10 -0.95 -15.49
N GLN A 93 1.51 -2.08 -15.06
CA GLN A 93 0.27 -2.07 -14.25
C GLN A 93 0.42 -1.34 -12.91
N GLU A 94 1.58 -1.44 -12.25
CA GLU A 94 1.80 -0.77 -10.97
C GLU A 94 1.91 0.76 -11.13
N GLU A 95 2.54 1.27 -12.19
CA GLU A 95 2.54 2.70 -12.49
C GLU A 95 1.13 3.22 -12.84
N MET A 96 0.36 2.45 -13.61
CA MET A 96 -1.03 2.80 -13.91
C MET A 96 -1.87 2.87 -12.62
N ASN A 97 -1.71 1.90 -11.72
CA ASN A 97 -2.38 1.90 -10.43
C ASN A 97 -1.97 3.13 -9.62
N LEU A 98 -0.68 3.44 -9.56
CA LEU A 98 -0.18 4.57 -8.80
C LEU A 98 -0.77 5.89 -9.30
N ASN A 99 -0.80 6.12 -10.61
CA ASN A 99 -1.37 7.34 -11.18
C ASN A 99 -2.82 7.52 -10.74
N LEU A 100 -3.66 6.48 -10.90
CA LEU A 100 -5.06 6.51 -10.47
C LEU A 100 -5.21 6.78 -8.96
N LEU A 101 -4.45 6.07 -8.14
CA LEU A 101 -4.53 6.17 -6.68
C LEU A 101 -4.04 7.53 -6.18
N HIS A 102 -2.99 8.07 -6.79
CA HIS A 102 -2.42 9.37 -6.47
C HIS A 102 -3.37 10.51 -6.88
N GLU A 103 -3.93 10.47 -8.09
CA GLU A 103 -4.93 11.44 -8.56
C GLU A 103 -6.16 11.49 -7.63
N ARG A 104 -6.56 10.33 -7.09
CA ARG A 104 -7.66 10.21 -6.13
C ARG A 104 -7.26 10.49 -4.67
N LYS A 105 -6.00 10.85 -4.41
CA LYS A 105 -5.45 11.09 -3.06
C LYS A 105 -5.66 9.92 -2.09
N LEU A 106 -5.53 8.69 -2.60
CA LEU A 106 -5.70 7.44 -1.85
C LEU A 106 -4.38 6.86 -1.34
N VAL A 107 -3.25 7.39 -1.84
CA VAL A 107 -1.89 6.99 -1.46
C VAL A 107 -0.97 8.22 -1.51
N THR A 108 0.13 8.18 -0.77
CA THR A 108 1.22 9.16 -0.90
C THR A 108 2.34 8.58 -1.76
N ASP A 109 2.72 9.26 -2.85
CA ASP A 109 3.85 8.86 -3.70
C ASP A 109 5.17 9.39 -3.12
N MET A 110 6.03 8.46 -2.69
CA MET A 110 7.34 8.74 -2.11
C MET A 110 8.50 8.16 -2.94
N ARG A 111 8.26 7.74 -4.18
CA ARG A 111 9.28 7.04 -5.00
C ARG A 111 10.57 7.83 -5.20
N ASN A 112 10.48 9.15 -5.13
CA ASN A 112 11.59 10.09 -5.34
C ASN A 112 12.03 10.77 -4.04
N TRP A 113 11.69 10.22 -2.88
CA TRP A 113 12.08 10.77 -1.58
C TRP A 113 13.24 9.97 -1.01
N ASP A 114 14.14 10.65 -0.31
CA ASP A 114 15.08 9.98 0.58
C ASP A 114 14.38 9.53 1.88
N MET A 115 15.07 8.69 2.65
CA MET A 115 14.54 8.11 3.87
C MET A 115 14.21 9.18 4.92
N GLN A 116 15.05 10.22 5.08
CA GLN A 116 14.85 11.25 6.09
C GLN A 116 13.55 12.02 5.82
N LYS A 117 13.36 12.50 4.59
CA LYS A 117 12.14 13.18 4.17
C LYS A 117 10.90 12.30 4.34
N ALA A 118 11.02 11.00 4.05
CA ALA A 118 9.93 10.05 4.23
C ALA A 118 9.57 9.86 5.71
N GLU A 119 10.54 9.66 6.61
CA GLU A 119 10.28 9.55 8.05
C GLU A 119 9.64 10.82 8.61
N GLU A 120 10.17 12.00 8.26
CA GLU A 120 9.65 13.29 8.70
C GLU A 120 8.20 13.48 8.26
N TYR A 121 7.89 13.19 6.99
CA TYR A 121 6.54 13.27 6.47
C TYR A 121 5.59 12.26 7.14
N ILE A 122 6.00 10.99 7.27
CA ILE A 122 5.17 9.95 7.90
C ILE A 122 4.85 10.35 9.35
N ALA A 123 5.86 10.81 10.11
CA ALA A 123 5.66 11.26 11.48
C ALA A 123 4.70 12.45 11.55
N ALA A 124 4.88 13.47 10.69
CA ALA A 124 4.00 14.63 10.64
C ALA A 124 2.57 14.27 10.21
N PHE A 125 2.42 13.34 9.28
CA PHE A 125 1.12 12.86 8.80
C PHE A 125 0.28 12.26 9.93
N PHE A 126 0.90 11.42 10.77
CA PHE A 126 0.19 10.81 11.90
C PHE A 126 0.01 11.74 13.11
N GLN A 127 0.81 12.81 13.22
CA GLN A 127 0.60 13.86 14.21
C GLN A 127 -0.53 14.84 13.80
N SER A 128 -0.85 14.92 12.50
CA SER A 128 -1.89 15.79 11.98
C SER A 128 -3.25 15.09 11.92
N ASN A 129 -4.14 15.46 12.84
CA ASN A 129 -5.54 15.04 12.82
C ASN A 129 -6.27 15.46 11.52
N GLU A 130 -5.85 16.56 10.89
CA GLU A 130 -6.45 17.06 9.66
C GLU A 130 -6.08 16.17 8.46
N GLN A 131 -4.78 15.84 8.30
CA GLN A 131 -4.33 14.97 7.20
C GLN A 131 -4.98 13.58 7.30
N MET A 132 -5.07 13.01 8.50
CA MET A 132 -5.76 11.74 8.69
C MET A 132 -7.27 11.81 8.39
N LYS A 133 -7.93 12.93 8.72
CA LYS A 133 -9.35 13.15 8.38
C LYS A 133 -9.54 13.29 6.86
N GLU A 134 -8.69 14.05 6.18
CA GLU A 134 -8.73 14.21 4.73
C GLU A 134 -8.49 12.87 4.02
N TYR A 135 -7.48 12.10 4.46
CA TYR A 135 -7.21 10.77 3.95
C TYR A 135 -8.45 9.87 4.06
N LYS A 136 -9.04 9.76 5.27
CA LYS A 136 -10.25 8.96 5.50
C LYS A 136 -11.42 9.42 4.65
N LYS A 137 -11.57 10.73 4.41
CA LYS A 137 -12.61 11.29 3.55
C LYS A 137 -12.47 10.79 2.11
N HIS A 138 -11.27 10.83 1.52
CA HIS A 138 -11.04 10.34 0.16
C HIS A 138 -11.25 8.83 0.05
N VAL A 139 -10.75 8.06 1.02
CA VAL A 139 -10.96 6.60 1.04
C VAL A 139 -12.45 6.27 1.12
N ASN A 140 -13.21 6.91 2.02
CA ASN A 140 -14.65 6.67 2.14
C ASN A 140 -15.41 7.05 0.86
N GLY A 141 -15.06 8.16 0.22
CA GLY A 141 -15.64 8.56 -1.07
C GLY A 141 -15.40 7.51 -2.16
N TYR A 142 -14.15 7.04 -2.28
CA TYR A 142 -13.77 6.01 -3.24
C TYR A 142 -14.51 4.68 -3.00
N LEU A 143 -14.61 4.25 -1.75
CA LEU A 143 -15.32 3.01 -1.40
C LEU A 143 -16.83 3.13 -1.64
N GLY A 144 -17.43 4.31 -1.40
CA GLY A 144 -18.84 4.58 -1.70
C GLY A 144 -19.17 4.48 -3.19
N GLU A 145 -18.32 5.07 -4.05
CA GLU A 145 -18.47 4.96 -5.51
C GLU A 145 -18.44 3.51 -6.02
N MET A 146 -17.75 2.62 -5.30
CA MET A 146 -17.65 1.20 -5.66
C MET A 146 -18.81 0.38 -5.12
N SER A 147 -19.32 0.68 -3.91
CA SER A 147 -20.49 -0.03 -3.36
C SER A 147 -21.77 0.22 -4.16
N ASP A 148 -21.86 1.37 -4.84
CA ASP A 148 -23.06 1.77 -5.58
C ASP A 148 -23.19 1.09 -6.95
N ARG A 149 -22.14 0.43 -7.45
CA ARG A 149 -22.22 -0.32 -8.71
C ARG A 149 -22.69 -1.73 -8.44
N LYS A 150 -23.97 -2.00 -8.67
CA LYS A 150 -24.44 -3.38 -8.73
C LYS A 150 -23.74 -4.10 -9.87
N ILE A 151 -23.16 -5.26 -9.59
CA ILE A 151 -22.58 -6.15 -10.61
C ILE A 151 -23.59 -6.40 -11.74
N GLU A 152 -24.88 -6.47 -11.39
CA GLU A 152 -25.97 -6.58 -12.34
C GLU A 152 -25.99 -5.47 -13.40
N ASP A 153 -25.75 -4.22 -13.03
CA ASP A 153 -25.75 -3.09 -13.97
C ASP A 153 -24.54 -3.15 -14.92
N VAL A 154 -23.40 -3.61 -14.40
CA VAL A 154 -22.20 -3.85 -15.22
C VAL A 154 -22.47 -4.99 -16.21
N LEU A 155 -23.03 -6.11 -15.74
CA LEU A 155 -23.38 -7.25 -16.58
C LEU A 155 -24.41 -6.88 -17.66
N LYS A 156 -25.47 -6.15 -17.30
CA LYS A 156 -26.46 -5.62 -18.25
C LYS A 156 -25.79 -4.79 -19.34
N ARG A 157 -24.84 -3.92 -18.99
CA ARG A 157 -24.13 -3.07 -19.95
C ARG A 157 -23.21 -3.87 -20.89
N ILE A 158 -22.55 -4.91 -20.39
CA ILE A 158 -21.69 -5.79 -21.20
C ILE A 158 -22.56 -6.59 -22.19
N ILE A 159 -23.64 -7.22 -21.71
CA ILE A 159 -24.57 -8.00 -22.53
C ILE A 159 -25.22 -7.12 -23.60
N TRP A 160 -25.63 -5.90 -23.23
CA TRP A 160 -26.22 -4.94 -24.17
C TRP A 160 -25.23 -4.51 -25.27
N LYS A 161 -23.95 -4.29 -24.95
CA LYS A 161 -22.92 -3.96 -25.94
C LYS A 161 -22.65 -5.11 -26.91
N GLN A 162 -22.64 -6.36 -26.45
CA GLN A 162 -22.47 -7.52 -27.33
C GLN A 162 -23.63 -7.68 -28.32
N LYS A 163 -24.88 -7.54 -27.86
CA LYS A 163 -26.06 -7.61 -28.75
C LYS A 163 -26.03 -6.54 -29.85
N ASN A 164 -25.57 -5.32 -29.54
CA ASN A 164 -25.49 -4.24 -30.54
C ASN A 164 -24.26 -4.31 -31.45
N THR A 165 -23.27 -5.15 -31.13
CA THR A 165 -22.10 -5.39 -31.98
C THR A 165 -22.35 -6.55 -32.96
N LEU A 166 -23.28 -7.46 -32.63
CA LEU A 166 -23.71 -8.58 -33.49
C LEU A 166 -24.86 -8.22 -34.46
N LEU A 167 -25.41 -7.01 -34.35
CA LEU A 167 -26.47 -6.47 -35.22
C LEU A 167 -25.95 -5.41 -36.22
N LYS A 168 -24.63 -5.32 -36.38
CA LYS A 168 -23.93 -4.59 -37.45
C LYS A 168 -23.10 -5.59 -38.25
#